data_AF-A0A852VQ32-F1
#
_entry.id   AF-A0A852VQ32-F1
#
_cell.length_a   1.000
_cell.length_b   1.000
_cell.length_c   1.000
_cell.angle_alpha   90.00
_cell.angle_beta   90.00
_cell.angle_gamma   90.00
#
_symmetry.space_group_name_H-M   'P 1'
#
loop_
_entity.id
_entity.type
_entity.pdbx_description
1 polymer ?
#
loop_
_entity_poly.entity_id
_entity_poly.type
_entity_poly.pdbx_seq_one_letter_code
_entity_poly.pdbx_strand_id
1 'polypeptide(L)'
;MTTPLLGDPASMSALGASLRRTAVHLTADGEALASAVARATPGWRGPRSVQLRGRTSTAAEQTTAVASALDEVGRSLQSAAADLSAAIARLRELEDAAATMGLEVREGAVTRGWGITGVADAAAVRDEDDRRLHLQERVHQSVTALGRHRARLAKDLARAQELLARAADELRR
;
A
#
# COMPACT_ATOMS: atom_id res chain seq x y z
N MET A 1 11.27 15.08 15.37
CA MET A 1 10.22 14.39 16.16
C MET A 1 9.40 13.54 15.21
N THR A 2 9.30 12.24 15.49
CA THR A 2 8.62 11.21 14.70
C THR A 2 7.11 11.41 14.71
N THR A 3 6.55 11.88 13.60
CA THR A 3 5.13 11.71 13.31
C THR A 3 4.82 10.21 13.40
N PRO A 4 3.77 9.77 14.11
CA PRO A 4 3.36 8.39 14.07
C PRO A 4 2.90 8.11 12.63
N LEU A 5 3.76 7.47 11.84
CA LEU A 5 3.39 6.96 10.54
C LEU A 5 2.35 5.85 10.81
N LEU A 6 1.07 6.21 10.68
CA LEU A 6 0.13 5.33 10.00
C LEU A 6 0.81 4.93 8.68
N GLY A 7 1.53 3.80 8.67
CA GLY A 7 2.29 3.35 7.50
C GLY A 7 3.76 3.06 7.75
N ASP A 8 4.17 2.42 8.85
CA ASP A 8 5.41 1.66 8.82
C ASP A 8 5.23 0.39 7.95
N PRO A 9 6.28 -0.10 7.25
CA PRO A 9 6.17 -1.25 6.36
C PRO A 9 5.64 -2.53 7.03
N ALA A 10 5.94 -2.74 8.31
CA ALA A 10 5.53 -3.95 9.02
C ALA A 10 4.03 -3.94 9.28
N SER A 11 3.47 -2.82 9.75
CA SER A 11 2.02 -2.65 9.92
C SER A 11 1.26 -2.79 8.61
N MET A 12 1.76 -2.21 7.52
CA MET A 12 1.15 -2.36 6.18
C MET A 12 1.16 -3.82 5.71
N SER A 13 2.28 -4.52 5.92
CA SER A 13 2.41 -5.94 5.58
C SER A 13 1.48 -6.82 6.41
N ALA A 14 1.38 -6.55 7.71
CA ALA A 14 0.50 -7.27 8.64
C ALA A 14 -0.97 -7.08 8.28
N LEU A 15 -1.39 -5.84 7.99
CA LEU A 15 -2.74 -5.55 7.52
C LEU A 15 -3.00 -6.26 6.18
N GLY A 16 -2.08 -6.16 5.22
CA GLY A 16 -2.21 -6.84 3.93
C GLY A 16 -2.35 -8.35 4.07
N ALA A 17 -1.57 -8.98 4.96
CA ALA A 17 -1.69 -10.41 5.25
C ALA A 17 -3.03 -10.77 5.90
N SER A 18 -3.53 -9.92 6.81
CA SER A 18 -4.85 -10.09 7.44
C SER A 18 -5.98 -10.04 6.41
N LEU A 19 -5.96 -9.03 5.52
CA LEU A 19 -6.97 -8.89 4.46
C LEU A 19 -6.98 -10.09 3.51
N ARG A 20 -5.81 -10.59 3.11
CA ARG A 20 -5.69 -11.78 2.24
C ARG A 20 -6.17 -13.05 2.94
N ARG A 21 -5.90 -13.20 4.24
CA ARG A 21 -6.43 -14.33 5.01
C ARG A 21 -7.96 -14.28 5.07
N THR A 22 -8.52 -13.10 5.35
CA THR A 22 -9.98 -12.89 5.33
C THR A 22 -10.57 -13.16 3.94
N ALA A 23 -9.89 -12.74 2.87
CA ALA A 23 -10.29 -13.03 1.50
C ALA A 23 -10.40 -14.55 1.25
N VAL A 24 -9.38 -15.32 1.65
CA VAL A 24 -9.39 -16.79 1.51
C VAL A 24 -10.56 -17.42 2.25
N HIS A 25 -10.84 -16.98 3.48
CA HIS A 25 -11.99 -17.47 4.25
C HIS A 25 -13.32 -17.13 3.57
N LEU A 26 -13.49 -15.88 3.12
CA LEU A 26 -14.71 -15.46 2.43
C LEU A 26 -14.93 -16.18 1.10
N THR A 27 -13.86 -16.44 0.32
CA THR A 27 -13.96 -17.25 -0.90
C THR A 27 -14.47 -18.65 -0.58
N ALA A 28 -13.91 -19.31 0.45
CA ALA A 28 -14.37 -20.62 0.86
C ALA A 28 -15.84 -20.61 1.33
N ASP A 29 -16.24 -19.59 2.10
CA ASP A 29 -17.63 -19.43 2.55
C ASP A 29 -18.60 -19.18 1.39
N GLY A 30 -18.20 -18.36 0.41
CA GLY A 30 -18.97 -18.10 -0.81
C GLY A 30 -19.17 -19.35 -1.66
N GLU A 31 -18.11 -20.14 -1.86
CA GLU A 31 -18.15 -21.41 -2.57
C GLU A 31 -19.03 -22.44 -1.84
N ALA A 32 -18.88 -22.55 -0.51
CA ALA A 32 -19.70 -23.44 0.30
C ALA A 32 -21.18 -23.06 0.23
N LEU A 33 -21.50 -21.75 0.26
CA LEU A 33 -22.87 -21.25 0.12
C LEU A 33 -23.44 -21.57 -1.26
N ALA A 34 -22.69 -21.28 -2.34
CA ALA A 34 -23.11 -21.59 -3.70
C ALA A 34 -23.37 -23.10 -3.89
N SER A 35 -22.48 -23.95 -3.37
CA SER A 35 -22.64 -25.40 -3.39
C SER A 35 -23.89 -25.86 -2.62
N ALA A 36 -24.14 -25.28 -1.44
CA ALA A 36 -25.31 -25.60 -0.63
C ALA A 36 -26.62 -25.22 -1.35
N VAL A 37 -26.67 -24.04 -1.99
CA VAL A 37 -27.81 -23.60 -2.82
C VAL A 37 -28.05 -24.56 -3.99
N ALA A 38 -26.99 -24.94 -4.70
CA ALA A 38 -27.08 -25.86 -5.83
C ALA A 38 -27.66 -27.22 -5.40
N ARG A 39 -27.22 -27.76 -4.25
CA ARG A 39 -27.74 -29.02 -3.70
C ARG A 39 -29.20 -28.92 -3.23
N ALA A 40 -29.62 -27.79 -2.68
CA ALA A 40 -30.96 -27.61 -2.15
C ALA A 40 -32.02 -27.32 -3.24
N THR A 41 -31.60 -26.74 -4.36
CA THR A 41 -32.47 -26.26 -5.45
C THR A 41 -33.47 -27.29 -6.01
N PRO A 42 -33.13 -28.56 -6.23
CA PRO A 42 -34.07 -29.55 -6.78
C PRO A 42 -35.34 -29.79 -5.93
N GLY A 43 -35.29 -29.53 -4.62
CA GLY A 43 -36.43 -29.69 -3.70
C GLY A 43 -37.31 -28.45 -3.54
N TRP A 44 -36.90 -27.31 -4.10
CA TRP A 44 -37.45 -26.00 -3.78
C TRP A 44 -38.51 -25.55 -4.80
N ARG A 45 -39.79 -25.69 -4.45
CA ARG A 45 -40.94 -25.33 -5.32
C ARG A 45 -41.62 -24.04 -4.86
N GLY A 46 -42.23 -23.33 -5.81
CA GLY A 46 -43.04 -22.13 -5.58
C GLY A 46 -42.28 -20.79 -5.62
N PRO A 47 -43.01 -19.64 -5.66
CA PRO A 47 -42.41 -18.32 -5.88
C PRO A 47 -41.41 -17.88 -4.79
N ARG A 48 -41.71 -18.15 -3.51
CA ARG A 48 -40.80 -17.81 -2.39
C ARG A 48 -39.45 -18.53 -2.49
N SER A 49 -39.49 -19.79 -2.93
CA SER A 49 -38.30 -20.60 -3.14
C SER A 49 -37.40 -20.05 -4.25
N VAL A 50 -38.00 -19.58 -5.36
CA VAL A 50 -37.27 -18.90 -6.44
C VAL A 50 -36.60 -17.62 -5.92
N GLN A 51 -37.34 -16.80 -5.17
CA GLN A 51 -36.82 -15.56 -4.60
C GLN A 51 -35.66 -15.82 -3.63
N LEU A 52 -35.79 -16.82 -2.75
CA LEU A 52 -34.74 -17.19 -1.82
C LEU A 52 -33.47 -17.65 -2.55
N ARG A 53 -33.59 -18.48 -3.60
CA ARG A 53 -32.42 -18.87 -4.42
C ARG A 53 -31.72 -17.67 -5.03
N GLY A 54 -32.49 -16.73 -5.58
CA GLY A 54 -31.93 -15.50 -6.14
C GLY A 54 -31.13 -14.74 -5.10
N ARG A 55 -31.72 -14.48 -3.92
CA ARG A 55 -31.04 -13.78 -2.81
C ARG A 55 -29.77 -14.51 -2.36
N THR A 56 -29.81 -15.84 -2.23
CA THR A 56 -28.64 -16.62 -1.77
C THR A 56 -27.56 -16.72 -2.84
N SER A 57 -27.91 -16.81 -4.13
CA SER A 57 -26.94 -16.73 -5.24
C SER A 57 -26.24 -15.38 -5.25
N THR A 58 -27.01 -14.29 -5.16
CA THR A 58 -26.47 -12.94 -5.05
C THR A 58 -25.56 -12.81 -3.83
N ALA A 59 -25.94 -13.35 -2.67
CA ALA A 59 -25.07 -13.32 -1.49
C ALA A 59 -23.73 -14.06 -1.71
N ALA A 60 -23.74 -15.23 -2.35
CA ALA A 60 -22.52 -15.98 -2.66
C ALA A 60 -21.61 -15.22 -3.65
N GLU A 61 -22.20 -14.61 -4.69
CA GLU A 61 -21.51 -13.78 -5.67
C GLU A 61 -20.87 -12.56 -5.01
N GLN A 62 -21.62 -11.84 -4.16
CA GLN A 62 -21.12 -10.67 -3.43
C GLN A 62 -20.00 -11.02 -2.45
N THR A 63 -20.13 -12.13 -1.71
CA THR A 63 -19.05 -12.61 -0.83
C THR A 63 -17.76 -12.87 -1.62
N THR A 64 -17.87 -13.48 -2.80
CA THR A 64 -16.71 -13.73 -3.67
C THR A 64 -16.11 -12.44 -4.23
N ALA A 65 -16.94 -11.46 -4.59
CA ALA A 65 -16.50 -10.15 -5.04
C ALA A 65 -15.76 -9.37 -3.92
N VAL A 66 -16.30 -9.40 -2.70
CA VAL A 66 -15.67 -8.82 -1.51
C VAL A 66 -14.32 -9.49 -1.24
N ALA A 67 -14.26 -10.81 -1.26
CA ALA A 67 -13.01 -11.56 -1.09
C ALA A 67 -11.95 -11.13 -2.11
N SER A 68 -12.33 -11.01 -3.39
CA SER A 68 -11.44 -10.58 -4.46
C SER A 68 -10.91 -9.16 -4.24
N ALA A 69 -11.77 -8.23 -3.81
CA ALA A 69 -11.35 -6.87 -3.48
C ALA A 69 -10.39 -6.82 -2.29
N LEU A 70 -10.64 -7.61 -1.24
CA LEU A 70 -9.75 -7.70 -0.07
C LEU A 70 -8.37 -8.27 -0.44
N ASP A 71 -8.30 -9.28 -1.31
CA ASP A 71 -7.01 -9.81 -1.78
C ASP A 71 -6.25 -8.78 -2.63
N GLU A 72 -6.92 -8.04 -3.51
CA GLU A 72 -6.32 -6.97 -4.31
C GLU A 72 -5.73 -5.88 -3.41
N VAL A 73 -6.48 -5.39 -2.43
CA VAL A 73 -5.98 -4.41 -1.43
C VAL A 73 -4.80 -4.97 -0.65
N GLY A 74 -4.91 -6.23 -0.21
CA GLY A 74 -3.84 -6.88 0.54
C GLY A 74 -2.54 -6.98 -0.27
N ARG A 75 -2.63 -7.26 -1.58
CA ARG A 75 -1.48 -7.24 -2.51
C ARG A 75 -0.92 -5.83 -2.69
N SER A 76 -1.77 -4.83 -2.88
CA SER A 76 -1.32 -3.43 -3.00
C SER A 76 -0.62 -2.95 -1.72
N LEU A 77 -1.12 -3.32 -0.54
CA LEU A 77 -0.47 -3.01 0.74
C LEU A 77 0.89 -3.69 0.90
N GLN A 78 1.02 -4.96 0.50
CA GLN A 78 2.31 -5.66 0.53
C GLN A 78 3.32 -5.04 -0.44
N SER A 79 2.89 -4.68 -1.66
CA SER A 79 3.75 -3.98 -2.62
C SER A 79 4.20 -2.62 -2.06
N ALA A 80 3.26 -1.84 -1.51
CA ALA A 80 3.58 -0.53 -0.96
C ALA A 80 4.47 -0.62 0.29
N ALA A 81 4.33 -1.67 1.10
CA ALA A 81 5.23 -1.94 2.21
C ALA A 81 6.66 -2.23 1.73
N ALA A 82 6.82 -3.06 0.68
CA ALA A 82 8.12 -3.34 0.08
C ALA A 82 8.75 -2.08 -0.52
N ASP A 83 7.97 -1.30 -1.28
CA ASP A 83 8.41 -0.03 -1.86
C ASP A 83 8.86 0.95 -0.77
N LEU A 84 8.13 1.03 0.34
CA LEU A 84 8.47 1.90 1.47
C LEU A 84 9.74 1.42 2.19
N SER A 85 9.88 0.12 2.44
CA SER A 85 11.11 -0.45 3.02
C SER A 85 12.33 -0.15 2.14
N ALA A 86 12.20 -0.31 0.82
CA ALA A 86 13.27 0.00 -0.13
C ALA A 86 13.60 1.50 -0.15
N ALA A 87 12.59 2.37 -0.10
CA ALA A 87 12.80 3.82 -0.02
C ALA A 87 13.51 4.23 1.28
N ILE A 88 13.14 3.64 2.43
CA ILE A 88 13.79 3.88 3.71
C ILE A 88 15.26 3.43 3.67
N ALA A 89 15.54 2.25 3.13
CA ALA A 89 16.92 1.76 2.97
C ALA A 89 17.75 2.70 2.09
N ARG A 90 17.20 3.12 0.94
CA ARG A 90 17.87 4.04 0.02
C ARG A 90 18.12 5.41 0.63
N LEU A 91 17.19 5.93 1.45
CA LEU A 91 17.41 7.19 2.17
C LEU A 91 18.52 7.08 3.20
N ARG A 92 18.60 5.96 3.94
CA ARG A 92 19.72 5.69 4.86
C ARG A 92 21.06 5.61 4.13
N GLU A 93 21.13 4.93 3.00
CA GLU A 93 22.33 4.89 2.16
C GLU A 93 22.76 6.30 1.69
N LEU A 94 21.78 7.16 1.37
CA LEU A 94 22.06 8.55 0.99
C LEU A 94 22.51 9.40 2.18
N GLU A 95 21.94 9.18 3.36
CA GLU A 95 22.36 9.81 4.62
C GLU A 95 23.79 9.41 4.99
N ASP A 96 24.11 8.12 4.91
CA ASP A 96 25.46 7.60 5.16
C ASP A 96 26.46 8.17 4.14
N ALA A 97 26.10 8.20 2.85
CA ALA A 97 26.92 8.82 1.81
C ALA A 97 27.14 10.32 2.07
N ALA A 98 26.10 11.05 2.48
CA ALA A 98 26.22 12.46 2.87
C ALA A 98 27.23 12.63 4.01
N ALA A 99 27.09 11.81 5.07
CA ALA A 99 27.93 11.87 6.25
C ALA A 99 29.41 11.63 5.92
N THR A 100 29.73 10.69 5.02
CA THR A 100 31.12 10.47 4.55
C THR A 100 31.72 11.68 3.83
N MET A 101 30.88 12.57 3.29
CA MET A 101 31.27 13.80 2.61
C MET A 101 31.22 15.04 3.52
N GLY A 102 30.90 14.89 4.81
CA GLY A 102 30.69 16.03 5.71
C GLY A 102 29.39 16.81 5.43
N LEU A 103 28.47 16.20 4.68
CA LEU A 103 27.14 16.74 4.39
C LEU A 103 26.11 16.08 5.33
N GLU A 104 25.01 16.77 5.55
CA GLU A 104 23.86 16.27 6.30
C GLU A 104 22.62 16.29 5.41
N VAL A 105 21.79 15.25 5.49
CA VAL A 105 20.46 15.24 4.86
C VAL A 105 19.42 15.54 5.94
N ARG A 106 18.69 16.65 5.80
CA ARG A 106 17.59 17.03 6.71
C ARG A 106 16.37 17.42 5.91
N GLU A 107 15.22 16.83 6.24
CA GLU A 107 13.91 17.16 5.64
C GLU A 107 13.91 17.12 4.10
N GLY A 108 14.72 16.24 3.50
CA GLY A 108 14.85 16.12 2.04
C GLY A 108 15.79 17.15 1.40
N ALA A 109 16.48 17.96 2.19
CA ALA A 109 17.52 18.87 1.74
C ALA A 109 18.91 18.38 2.17
N VAL A 110 19.90 18.53 1.30
CA VAL A 110 21.31 18.26 1.57
C VAL A 110 21.98 19.57 1.98
N THR A 111 22.37 19.65 3.24
CA THR A 111 23.04 20.80 3.85
C THR A 111 24.48 20.47 4.19
N ARG A 112 25.33 21.51 4.31
CA ARG A 112 26.68 21.33 4.86
C ARG A 112 26.58 20.97 6.35
N GLY A 113 27.35 19.98 6.78
CA GLY A 113 27.50 19.68 8.20
C GLY A 113 28.21 20.83 8.93
N TRP A 114 27.99 20.95 10.23
CA TRP A 114 28.71 21.92 11.04
C TRP A 114 30.19 21.51 11.17
N GLY A 115 31.10 22.32 10.63
CA GLY A 115 32.55 22.07 10.70
C GLY A 115 33.37 23.30 10.31
N ILE A 116 34.62 23.35 10.76
CA ILE A 116 35.58 24.41 10.39
C ILE A 116 36.03 24.13 8.95
N THR A 117 35.41 24.81 7.99
CA THR A 117 35.94 24.89 6.63
C THR A 117 37.15 25.83 6.66
N GLY A 118 38.35 25.25 6.70
CA GLY A 118 39.57 26.01 6.42
C GLY A 118 39.48 26.69 5.05
N VAL A 119 40.31 27.72 4.83
CA VAL A 119 40.34 28.49 3.56
C VAL A 119 40.46 27.54 2.37
N ALA A 120 39.34 27.26 1.72
CA ALA A 120 39.26 26.33 0.61
C ALA A 120 39.54 27.08 -0.70
N ASP A 121 40.34 26.47 -1.57
CA ASP A 121 40.50 26.92 -2.94
C ASP A 121 39.14 26.87 -3.67
N ALA A 122 38.91 27.78 -4.60
CA ALA A 122 37.68 27.88 -5.39
C ALA A 122 37.39 26.60 -6.22
N ALA A 123 38.41 25.78 -6.51
CA ALA A 123 38.21 24.46 -7.09
C ALA A 123 37.55 23.48 -6.10
N ALA A 124 38.01 23.44 -4.85
CA ALA A 124 37.45 22.57 -3.82
C ALA A 124 36.00 22.93 -3.46
N VAL A 125 35.68 24.22 -3.44
CA VAL A 125 34.30 24.69 -3.21
C VAL A 125 33.35 24.24 -4.33
N ARG A 126 33.80 24.30 -5.59
CA ARG A 126 33.00 23.87 -6.75
C ARG A 126 32.75 22.36 -6.73
N ASP A 127 33.78 21.57 -6.47
CA ASP A 127 33.66 20.11 -6.36
C ASP A 127 32.70 19.69 -5.23
N GLU A 128 32.71 20.39 -4.11
CA GLU A 128 31.78 20.15 -3.00
C GLU A 128 30.33 20.50 -3.39
N ASP A 129 30.12 21.63 -4.05
CA ASP A 129 28.80 22.04 -4.52
C ASP A 129 28.23 21.09 -5.58
N ASP A 130 29.05 20.59 -6.50
CA ASP A 130 28.64 19.60 -7.49
C ASP A 130 28.21 18.28 -6.83
N ARG A 131 28.97 17.80 -5.83
CA ARG A 131 28.61 16.61 -5.05
C ARG A 131 27.32 16.80 -4.27
N ARG A 132 27.14 17.97 -3.65
CA ARG A 132 25.92 18.33 -2.92
C ARG A 132 24.70 18.36 -3.84
N LEU A 133 24.81 18.97 -5.03
CA LEU A 133 23.74 19.01 -6.02
C LEU A 133 23.38 17.62 -6.53
N HIS A 134 24.38 16.78 -6.83
CA HIS A 134 24.14 15.40 -7.24
C HIS A 134 23.41 14.59 -6.16
N LEU A 135 23.83 14.73 -4.90
CA LEU A 135 23.17 14.06 -3.79
C LEU A 135 21.73 14.58 -3.56
N GLN A 136 21.53 15.90 -3.68
CA GLN A 136 20.22 16.53 -3.59
C GLN A 136 19.25 15.99 -4.66
N GLU A 137 19.74 15.79 -5.88
CA GLU A 137 18.95 15.22 -6.97
C GLU A 137 18.50 13.79 -6.63
N ARG A 138 19.42 12.95 -6.11
CA ARG A 138 19.10 11.57 -5.71
C ARG A 138 18.08 11.50 -4.56
N VAL A 139 18.18 12.41 -3.59
CA VAL A 139 17.18 12.55 -2.52
C VAL A 139 15.83 12.94 -3.11
N HIS A 140 15.80 13.95 -3.99
CA HIS A 140 14.58 14.42 -4.63
C HIS A 140 13.90 13.32 -5.47
N GLN A 141 14.67 12.56 -6.24
CA GLN A 141 14.16 11.40 -7.00
C GLN A 141 13.52 10.35 -6.06
N SER A 142 14.15 10.07 -4.91
CA SER A 142 13.66 9.09 -3.94
C SER A 142 12.35 9.54 -3.27
N VAL A 143 12.28 10.82 -2.85
CA VAL A 143 11.06 11.42 -2.29
C VAL A 143 9.93 11.46 -3.32
N THR A 144 10.24 11.81 -4.58
CA THR A 144 9.26 11.85 -5.67
C THR A 144 8.71 10.47 -6.00
N ALA A 145 9.57 9.43 -6.02
CA ALA A 145 9.12 8.05 -6.17
C ALA A 145 8.16 7.67 -5.04
N LEU A 146 8.53 7.94 -3.78
CA LEU A 146 7.67 7.65 -2.63
C LEU A 146 6.30 8.36 -2.72
N GLY A 147 6.28 9.62 -3.15
CA GLY A 147 5.04 10.36 -3.39
C GLY A 147 4.13 9.67 -4.41
N ARG A 148 4.69 9.16 -5.52
CA ARG A 148 3.95 8.40 -6.54
C ARG A 148 3.40 7.08 -6.00
N HIS A 149 4.18 6.33 -5.22
CA HIS A 149 3.72 5.08 -4.59
C HIS A 149 2.54 5.34 -3.63
N ARG A 150 2.62 6.39 -2.81
CA ARG A 150 1.52 6.80 -1.92
C ARG A 150 0.26 7.18 -2.67
N ALA A 151 0.38 7.96 -3.74
CA ALA A 151 -0.76 8.35 -4.58
C ALA A 151 -1.44 7.13 -5.22
N ARG A 152 -0.65 6.16 -5.71
CA ARG A 152 -1.17 4.90 -6.25
C ARG A 152 -1.92 4.10 -5.18
N LEU A 153 -1.33 3.93 -3.99
CA LEU A 153 -1.98 3.22 -2.89
C LEU A 153 -3.29 3.88 -2.48
N ALA A 154 -3.34 5.21 -2.38
CA ALA A 154 -4.56 5.95 -2.05
C ALA A 154 -5.67 5.70 -3.08
N LYS A 155 -5.32 5.64 -4.37
CA LYS A 155 -6.27 5.31 -5.44
C LYS A 155 -6.81 3.89 -5.32
N ASP A 156 -5.94 2.91 -5.02
CA ASP A 156 -6.33 1.51 -4.85
C ASP A 156 -7.27 1.35 -3.65
N LEU A 157 -6.98 2.03 -2.53
CA LEU A 157 -7.83 2.01 -1.34
C LEU A 157 -9.19 2.67 -1.57
N ALA A 158 -9.24 3.80 -2.28
CA ALA A 158 -10.49 4.46 -2.63
C ALA A 158 -11.38 3.56 -3.51
N ARG A 159 -10.78 2.91 -4.52
CA ARG A 159 -11.49 1.95 -5.38
C ARG A 159 -12.04 0.77 -4.58
N ALA A 160 -11.26 0.22 -3.66
CA ALA A 160 -11.70 -0.89 -2.84
C ALA A 160 -12.85 -0.50 -1.90
N GLN A 161 -12.78 0.71 -1.31
CA GLN A 161 -13.85 1.24 -0.48
C GLN A 161 -15.17 1.36 -1.27
N GLU A 162 -15.12 1.82 -2.52
CA GLU A 162 -16.30 1.87 -3.39
C GLU A 162 -16.87 0.48 -3.68
N LEU A 163 -16.02 -0.51 -3.97
CA LEU A 163 -16.45 -1.89 -4.23
C LEU A 163 -17.11 -2.51 -2.99
N LEU A 164 -16.50 -2.34 -1.82
CA LEU A 164 -17.04 -2.84 -0.55
C LEU A 164 -18.37 -2.16 -0.20
N ALA A 165 -18.49 -0.85 -0.44
CA ALA A 165 -19.74 -0.13 -0.21
C ALA A 165 -20.87 -0.64 -1.12
N ARG A 166 -20.59 -0.87 -2.42
CA ARG A 166 -21.57 -1.44 -3.36
C ARG A 166 -22.00 -2.85 -2.95
N ALA A 167 -21.06 -3.72 -2.62
CA ALA A 167 -21.37 -5.07 -2.18
C ALA A 167 -22.21 -5.08 -0.88
N ALA A 168 -21.90 -4.20 0.06
CA ALA A 168 -22.68 -4.04 1.29
C ALA A 168 -24.11 -3.55 1.02
N ASP A 169 -24.30 -2.63 0.07
CA ASP A 169 -25.63 -2.14 -0.32
C ASP A 169 -26.44 -3.22 -1.06
N GLU A 170 -25.79 -4.04 -1.89
CA GLU A 170 -26.43 -5.16 -2.58
C GLU A 170 -26.87 -6.26 -1.61
N LEU A 171 -26.07 -6.55 -0.58
CA LEU A 171 -26.42 -7.51 0.48
C LEU A 171 -27.58 -7.04 1.38
N ARG A 172 -27.82 -5.73 1.49
CA ARG A 172 -28.94 -5.18 2.28
C ARG A 172 -30.28 -5.21 1.55
N ARG A 173 -30.29 -5.36 0.21
CA ARG A 173 -31.50 -5.44 -0.61
C ARG A 173 -32.11 -6.85 -0.58
#